data_AF-A0A946AQH9-F1
#
_entry.id   AF-A0A946AQH9-F1
#
_cell.length_a   1.000
_cell.length_b   1.000
_cell.length_c   1.000
_cell.angle_alpha   90.00
_cell.angle_beta   90.00
_cell.angle_gamma   90.00
#
_symmetry.space_group_name_H-M   'P 1'
#
loop_
_entity.id
_entity.type
_entity.pdbx_description
1 polymer ?
#
loop_
_entity_poly.entity_id
_entity_poly.type
_entity_poly.pdbx_seq_one_letter_code
_entity_poly.pdbx_strand_id
1 'polypeptide(L)'
;FQASQFVHNDTLFRYGGYGFWRANNFFTYFDKTTSEWEYLPIRGIHFPPEAYGGPAFLLDGIFYSLGGKKVDNYTGLEGEKNREIWTFDFSTRKWTNRGKTGVDLESYTIVQKDSLFFLFGHPSHSKQSAVLDLQNNRIQFYDLDLESTKICNDTAPFFIADTLLYYTNGRFNRLLAFRDFFTKPDKIERLYFDEKSLFMNLTYVGLFTFLVISLTYMGVTARRMRAPRLVRGGVRCNGVFYPLRSEEEAILGLLQSKPSATTDELLGQMARTELSDSQNNKRKVDAVISINKLFKKIANNTLIKVSKDTTDKRQHIYYLKRNVLS
;
A
#
# COMPACT_ATOMS: atom_id res chain seq x y z
N PHE A 1 -5.22 4.34 40.34
CA PHE A 1 -4.17 5.36 40.13
C PHE A 1 -4.17 5.82 38.68
N GLN A 2 -3.70 7.04 38.38
CA GLN A 2 -3.48 7.54 37.01
C GLN A 2 -4.70 7.40 36.07
N ALA A 3 -5.90 7.63 36.60
CA ALA A 3 -7.11 7.73 35.81
C ALA A 3 -7.29 9.18 35.33
N SER A 4 -7.76 9.37 34.10
CA SER A 4 -8.12 10.70 33.61
C SER A 4 -9.43 11.12 34.25
N GLN A 5 -9.51 12.38 34.71
CA GLN A 5 -10.70 12.96 35.32
C GLN A 5 -11.05 14.24 34.58
N PHE A 6 -12.33 14.42 34.27
CA PHE A 6 -12.81 15.56 33.49
C PHE A 6 -14.29 15.80 33.73
N VAL A 7 -14.77 17.00 33.41
CA VAL A 7 -16.19 17.36 33.51
C VAL A 7 -16.80 17.39 32.12
N HIS A 8 -17.97 16.79 31.95
CA HIS A 8 -18.77 16.87 30.74
C HIS A 8 -20.24 17.09 31.12
N ASN A 9 -20.86 18.14 30.59
CA ASN A 9 -22.26 18.51 30.88
C ASN A 9 -22.59 18.43 32.39
N ASP A 10 -21.84 19.19 33.20
CA ASP A 10 -21.97 19.29 34.66
C ASP A 10 -21.81 17.98 35.47
N THR A 11 -21.34 16.91 34.81
CA THR A 11 -21.07 15.61 35.43
C THR A 11 -19.57 15.35 35.48
N LEU A 12 -19.08 14.90 36.63
CA LEU A 12 -17.69 14.47 36.79
C LEU A 12 -17.52 13.05 36.24
N PHE A 13 -16.59 12.89 35.32
CA PHE A 13 -16.22 11.61 34.72
C PHE A 13 -14.81 11.20 35.14
N ARG A 14 -14.59 9.89 35.13
CA ARG A 14 -13.29 9.26 35.24
C ARG A 14 -13.15 8.22 34.14
N TYR A 15 -12.00 8.21 33.47
CA TYR A 15 -11.64 7.20 32.48
C TYR A 15 -10.39 6.44 32.91
N GLY A 16 -10.52 5.11 32.89
CA GLY A 16 -9.42 4.18 33.03
C GLY A 16 -8.68 4.24 34.37
N GLY A 17 -7.36 4.14 34.29
CA GLY A 17 -6.47 4.07 35.45
C GLY A 17 -6.12 2.63 35.86
N TYR A 18 -5.05 2.52 36.65
CA TYR A 18 -4.53 1.24 37.14
C TYR A 18 -5.10 0.85 38.51
N GLY A 19 -5.46 -0.42 38.67
CA GLY A 19 -5.88 -1.03 39.92
C GLY A 19 -5.82 -2.56 39.88
N PHE A 20 -5.44 -3.20 41.00
CA PHE A 20 -5.38 -4.66 41.17
C PHE A 20 -4.81 -5.43 39.96
N TRP A 21 -3.59 -5.08 39.51
CA TRP A 21 -2.91 -5.75 38.39
C TRP A 21 -3.68 -5.71 37.06
N ARG A 22 -4.55 -4.72 36.89
CA ARG A 22 -5.32 -4.45 35.67
C ARG A 22 -5.39 -2.96 35.40
N ALA A 23 -5.63 -2.61 34.14
CA ALA A 23 -5.94 -1.24 33.75
C ALA A 23 -7.38 -1.15 33.28
N ASN A 24 -8.12 -0.19 33.81
CA ASN A 24 -9.47 0.07 33.35
C ASN A 24 -9.43 0.76 31.98
N ASN A 25 -10.35 0.42 31.10
CA ASN A 25 -10.56 1.03 29.78
C ASN A 25 -12.01 1.52 29.59
N PHE A 26 -12.70 1.77 30.70
CA PHE A 26 -14.09 2.21 30.74
C PHE A 26 -14.23 3.55 31.47
N PHE A 27 -15.39 4.17 31.28
CA PHE A 27 -15.77 5.39 31.98
C PHE A 27 -16.63 5.07 33.21
N THR A 28 -16.40 5.84 34.26
CA THR A 28 -17.33 5.99 35.38
C THR A 28 -17.73 7.45 35.53
N TYR A 29 -18.95 7.72 35.97
CA TYR A 29 -19.41 9.07 36.29
C TYR A 29 -19.93 9.14 37.71
N PHE A 30 -19.84 10.31 38.32
CA PHE A 30 -20.40 10.54 39.65
C PHE A 30 -21.86 10.96 39.53
N ASP A 31 -22.79 10.10 39.97
CA ASP A 31 -24.19 10.46 40.08
C ASP A 31 -24.42 11.24 41.38
N LYS A 32 -24.84 12.50 41.23
CA LYS A 32 -25.12 13.38 42.36
C LYS A 32 -26.35 12.94 43.16
N THR A 33 -27.25 12.15 42.58
CA THR A 33 -28.49 11.67 43.21
C THR A 33 -28.19 10.57 44.22
N THR A 34 -27.38 9.59 43.82
CA THR A 34 -26.96 8.46 44.66
C THR A 34 -25.70 8.78 45.47
N SER A 35 -24.94 9.81 45.08
CA SER A 35 -23.60 10.12 45.59
C SER A 35 -22.59 8.99 45.38
N GLU A 36 -22.75 8.25 44.28
CA GLU A 36 -21.93 7.09 43.93
C GLU A 36 -21.31 7.22 42.53
N TRP A 37 -20.29 6.39 42.28
CA TRP A 37 -19.71 6.25 40.95
C TRP A 37 -20.45 5.16 40.18
N GLU A 38 -21.01 5.53 39.04
CA GLU A 38 -21.72 4.61 38.15
C GLU A 38 -20.93 4.32 36.88
N TYR A 39 -21.17 3.17 36.28
CA TYR A 39 -20.56 2.75 35.02
C TYR A 39 -21.29 3.36 33.83
N LEU A 40 -20.55 3.95 32.88
CA LEU A 40 -21.14 4.42 31.62
C LEU A 40 -21.09 3.32 30.55
N PRO A 41 -22.24 2.77 30.11
CA PRO A 41 -22.26 1.77 29.05
C PRO A 41 -21.89 2.38 27.69
N ILE A 42 -21.03 1.66 26.97
CA ILE A 42 -20.65 1.98 25.58
C ILE A 42 -21.61 1.30 24.59
N ARG A 43 -21.61 1.80 23.34
CA ARG A 43 -22.27 1.16 22.20
C ARG A 43 -21.21 0.64 21.23
N GLY A 44 -21.38 -0.60 20.78
CA GLY A 44 -20.48 -1.26 19.84
C GLY A 44 -19.48 -2.21 20.51
N ILE A 45 -18.63 -2.83 19.69
CA ILE A 45 -17.69 -3.90 20.09
C ILE A 45 -16.23 -3.48 20.05
N HIS A 46 -15.93 -2.29 19.54
CA HIS A 46 -14.57 -1.75 19.51
C HIS A 46 -14.39 -0.81 20.69
N PHE A 47 -13.28 -0.96 21.42
CA PHE A 47 -12.90 -0.12 22.55
C PHE A 47 -11.39 -0.24 22.78
N PRO A 48 -10.77 0.75 23.44
CA PRO A 48 -9.33 0.76 23.69
C PRO A 48 -8.86 -0.43 24.53
N PRO A 49 -7.59 -0.86 24.35
CA PRO A 49 -6.99 -1.87 25.20
C PRO A 49 -6.90 -1.39 26.66
N GLU A 50 -6.75 -2.32 27.60
CA GLU A 50 -6.46 -2.00 29.00
C GLU A 50 -5.08 -1.33 29.11
N ALA A 51 -5.11 0.00 29.21
CA ALA A 51 -3.92 0.83 29.34
C ALA A 51 -4.16 1.99 30.32
N TYR A 52 -3.09 2.42 30.99
CA TYR A 52 -3.14 3.47 32.00
C TYR A 52 -1.99 4.48 31.82
N GLY A 53 -2.09 5.64 32.49
CA GLY A 53 -1.01 6.63 32.51
C GLY A 53 -0.79 7.41 31.21
N GLY A 54 -1.54 7.11 30.15
CA GLY A 54 -1.50 7.88 28.90
C GLY A 54 -2.26 9.20 28.99
N PRO A 55 -1.83 10.25 28.25
CA PRO A 55 -2.59 11.49 28.14
C PRO A 55 -4.00 11.26 27.62
N ALA A 56 -4.96 11.99 28.19
CA ALA A 56 -6.35 11.95 27.74
C ALA A 56 -7.07 13.26 27.99
N PHE A 57 -7.92 13.65 27.04
CA PHE A 57 -8.53 14.98 26.99
C PHE A 57 -9.96 14.93 26.47
N LEU A 58 -10.81 15.84 26.96
CA LEU A 58 -12.14 16.07 26.39
C LEU A 58 -12.10 17.37 25.57
N LEU A 59 -12.50 17.29 24.30
CA LEU A 59 -12.63 18.44 23.40
C LEU A 59 -13.91 18.30 22.59
N ASP A 60 -14.79 19.30 22.68
CA ASP A 60 -16.06 19.36 21.92
C ASP A 60 -16.92 18.09 21.99
N GLY A 61 -17.04 17.50 23.18
CA GLY A 61 -17.81 16.26 23.40
C GLY A 61 -17.14 14.98 22.89
N ILE A 62 -15.91 15.08 22.39
CA ILE A 62 -15.07 13.95 22.00
C ILE A 62 -13.96 13.77 23.03
N PHE A 63 -13.87 12.57 23.60
CA PHE A 63 -12.79 12.19 24.49
C PHE A 63 -11.68 11.48 23.72
N TYR A 64 -10.46 11.94 23.89
CA TYR A 64 -9.25 11.42 23.26
C TYR A 64 -8.44 10.64 24.29
N SER A 65 -8.10 9.39 23.99
CA SER A 65 -7.17 8.56 24.77
C SER A 65 -5.92 8.31 23.92
N LEU A 66 -4.76 8.78 24.41
CA LEU A 66 -3.53 8.83 23.64
C LEU A 66 -2.47 7.89 24.24
N GLY A 67 -2.58 6.59 23.92
CA GLY A 67 -1.57 5.62 24.33
C GLY A 67 -1.65 5.20 25.81
N GLY A 68 -0.53 5.26 26.52
CA GLY A 68 -0.35 4.75 27.88
C GLY A 68 0.48 3.47 27.95
N LYS A 69 0.46 2.83 29.11
CA LYS A 69 1.12 1.54 29.36
C LYS A 69 0.08 0.44 29.43
N LYS A 70 0.22 -0.62 28.63
CA LYS A 70 -0.65 -1.80 28.74
C LYS A 70 -0.27 -2.58 29.99
N VAL A 71 -1.22 -3.33 30.52
CA VAL A 71 -0.93 -4.36 31.52
C VAL A 71 -0.83 -5.69 30.80
N ASP A 72 0.18 -6.49 31.14
CA ASP A 72 0.33 -7.84 30.60
C ASP A 72 -0.81 -8.73 31.14
N ASN A 73 -1.58 -9.31 30.22
CA ASN A 73 -2.80 -10.05 30.57
C ASN A 73 -2.54 -11.36 31.34
N TYR A 74 -1.31 -11.89 31.31
CA TYR A 74 -0.96 -13.16 31.93
C TYR A 74 -0.30 -12.99 33.29
N THR A 75 0.51 -11.94 33.43
CA THR A 75 1.31 -11.68 34.62
C THR A 75 0.73 -10.57 35.49
N GLY A 76 -0.10 -9.69 34.93
CA GLY A 76 -0.63 -8.52 35.62
C GLY A 76 0.44 -7.45 35.90
N LEU A 77 1.63 -7.58 35.30
CA LEU A 77 2.73 -6.64 35.40
C LEU A 77 2.66 -5.58 34.28
N GLU A 78 3.54 -4.59 34.33
CA GLU A 78 3.68 -3.60 33.25
C GLU A 78 3.99 -4.33 31.93
N GLY A 79 3.12 -4.13 30.94
CA GLY A 79 3.25 -4.69 29.61
C GLY A 79 3.85 -3.68 28.63
N GLU A 80 3.57 -3.90 27.34
CA GLU A 80 4.08 -3.02 26.29
C GLU A 80 3.43 -1.63 26.29
N LYS A 81 4.19 -0.65 25.77
CA LYS A 81 3.67 0.70 25.56
C LYS A 81 2.53 0.69 24.53
N ASN A 82 1.38 1.24 24.92
CA ASN A 82 0.28 1.49 24.02
C ASN A 82 0.58 2.74 23.17
N ARG A 83 0.53 2.59 21.85
CA ARG A 83 0.66 3.69 20.89
C ARG A 83 -0.65 4.00 20.17
N GLU A 84 -1.73 3.33 20.53
CA GLU A 84 -3.02 3.52 19.87
C GLU A 84 -3.68 4.82 20.33
N ILE A 85 -4.27 5.53 19.38
CA ILE A 85 -5.11 6.69 19.64
C ILE A 85 -6.57 6.30 19.44
N TRP A 86 -7.36 6.56 20.46
CA TRP A 86 -8.78 6.26 20.48
C TRP A 86 -9.58 7.52 20.77
N THR A 87 -10.73 7.65 20.10
CA THR A 87 -11.70 8.70 20.40
C THR A 87 -13.02 8.10 20.83
N PHE A 88 -13.63 8.64 21.87
CA PHE A 88 -14.98 8.33 22.30
C PHE A 88 -15.89 9.53 22.07
N ASP A 89 -16.99 9.31 21.36
CA ASP A 89 -18.01 10.32 21.13
C ASP A 89 -19.14 10.13 22.15
N PHE A 90 -19.33 11.12 23.03
CA PHE A 90 -20.35 11.07 24.08
C PHE A 90 -21.79 11.06 23.55
N SER A 91 -22.04 11.62 22.37
CA SER A 91 -23.37 11.66 21.75
C SER A 91 -23.78 10.28 21.24
N THR A 92 -22.85 9.56 20.62
CA THR A 92 -23.11 8.22 20.07
C THR A 92 -22.76 7.10 21.06
N ARG A 93 -21.99 7.41 22.10
CA ARG A 93 -21.35 6.48 23.05
C ARG A 93 -20.48 5.42 22.38
N LYS A 94 -19.81 5.78 21.28
CA LYS A 94 -18.99 4.86 20.49
C LYS A 94 -17.52 5.23 20.56
N TRP A 95 -16.68 4.21 20.69
CA TRP A 95 -15.24 4.31 20.49
C TRP A 95 -14.87 4.16 19.02
N THR A 96 -13.86 4.90 18.59
CA THR A 96 -13.24 4.79 17.27
C THR A 96 -11.73 4.75 17.42
N ASN A 97 -11.10 3.70 16.91
CA ASN A 97 -9.64 3.64 16.77
C ASN A 97 -9.23 4.58 15.63
N ARG A 98 -8.31 5.50 15.90
CA ARG A 98 -7.81 6.47 14.92
C ARG A 98 -6.50 6.03 14.27
N GLY A 99 -5.78 5.12 14.91
CA GLY A 99 -4.51 4.60 14.43
C GLY A 99 -3.45 4.58 15.53
N LYS A 100 -2.18 4.55 15.11
CA LYS A 100 -1.03 4.55 16.03
C LYS A 100 -0.21 5.82 15.90
N THR A 101 0.21 6.37 17.04
CA THR A 101 1.14 7.50 17.10
C THR A 101 2.60 7.04 17.03
N GLY A 102 3.42 7.80 16.30
CA GLY A 102 4.88 7.67 16.32
C GLY A 102 5.54 8.48 17.43
N VAL A 103 4.77 9.31 18.14
CA VAL A 103 5.27 10.27 19.13
C VAL A 103 5.04 9.73 20.53
N ASP A 104 6.08 9.79 21.36
CA ASP A 104 5.97 9.51 22.79
C ASP A 104 5.43 10.73 23.54
N LEU A 105 4.12 10.74 23.79
CA LEU A 105 3.45 11.85 24.46
C LEU A 105 3.63 11.85 26.00
N GLU A 106 4.04 10.71 26.59
CA GLU A 106 4.21 10.59 28.05
C GLU A 106 5.42 11.39 28.56
N SER A 107 6.35 11.72 27.67
CA SER A 107 7.58 12.45 28.00
C SER A 107 7.38 13.96 28.16
N TYR A 108 6.19 14.47 27.90
CA TYR A 108 5.90 15.90 27.87
C TYR A 108 5.04 16.34 29.06
N THR A 109 5.26 17.57 29.52
CA THR A 109 4.25 18.29 30.31
C THR A 109 3.23 18.88 29.33
N ILE A 110 1.98 18.45 29.43
CA ILE A 110 0.93 18.83 28.46
C ILE A 110 -0.04 19.82 29.09
N VAL A 111 -0.26 20.94 28.40
CA VAL A 111 -1.23 21.97 28.80
C VAL A 111 -2.17 22.25 27.65
N GLN A 112 -3.48 22.20 27.91
CA GLN A 112 -4.49 22.60 26.93
C GLN A 112 -4.70 24.11 26.96
N LYS A 113 -4.83 24.72 25.77
CA LYS A 113 -5.42 26.05 25.60
C LYS A 113 -6.31 26.02 24.36
N ASP A 114 -7.57 26.39 24.54
CA ASP A 114 -8.58 26.32 23.49
C ASP A 114 -8.65 24.88 22.91
N SER A 115 -8.48 24.71 21.59
CA SER A 115 -8.45 23.40 20.92
C SER A 115 -7.05 22.78 20.77
N LEU A 116 -6.00 23.46 21.24
CA LEU A 116 -4.61 23.06 21.08
C LEU A 116 -4.00 22.56 22.40
N PHE A 117 -3.02 21.67 22.26
CA PHE A 117 -2.26 21.13 23.38
C PHE A 117 -0.79 21.49 23.23
N PHE A 118 -0.25 22.14 24.24
CA PHE A 118 1.14 22.59 24.30
C PHE A 118 1.94 21.57 25.10
N LEU A 119 2.92 20.98 24.46
CA LEU A 119 3.75 19.90 24.97
C LEU A 119 5.13 20.50 25.27
N PHE A 120 5.41 20.74 26.54
CA PHE A 120 6.71 21.23 26.99
C PHE A 120 7.64 20.06 27.21
N GLY A 121 8.77 20.08 26.50
CA GLY A 121 9.77 19.04 26.61
C GLY A 121 10.81 19.32 27.69
N HIS A 122 11.43 18.25 28.19
CA HIS A 122 12.56 18.34 29.12
C HIS A 122 13.80 17.62 28.57
N PRO A 123 15.02 18.17 28.69
CA PRO A 123 16.24 17.59 28.10
C PRO A 123 16.52 16.13 28.46
N SER A 124 16.03 15.65 29.61
CA SER A 124 16.18 14.26 30.05
C SER A 124 15.28 13.25 29.32
N HIS A 125 14.19 13.69 28.68
CA HIS A 125 13.17 12.80 28.12
C HIS A 125 12.76 13.17 26.68
N SER A 126 12.66 14.45 26.35
CA SER A 126 12.20 14.94 25.04
C SER A 126 13.01 16.17 24.63
N LYS A 127 13.74 16.07 23.52
CA LYS A 127 14.67 17.11 23.03
C LYS A 127 14.00 18.26 22.28
N GLN A 128 12.67 18.28 22.21
CA GLN A 128 11.87 19.27 21.51
C GLN A 128 10.63 19.58 22.36
N SER A 129 10.02 20.74 22.13
CA SER A 129 8.64 21.01 22.52
C SER A 129 7.71 20.81 21.32
N ALA A 130 6.41 20.69 21.55
CA ALA A 130 5.46 20.52 20.46
C ALA A 130 4.12 21.22 20.70
N VAL A 131 3.41 21.50 19.60
CA VAL A 131 2.01 21.90 19.61
C VAL A 131 1.21 20.83 18.89
N LEU A 132 0.22 20.31 19.59
CA LEU A 132 -0.62 19.21 19.17
C LEU A 132 -2.04 19.71 18.86
N ASP A 133 -2.50 19.39 17.67
CA ASP A 133 -3.84 19.65 17.17
C ASP A 133 -4.53 18.32 16.89
N LEU A 134 -5.37 17.91 17.84
CA LEU A 134 -6.07 16.62 17.80
C LEU A 134 -7.18 16.58 16.74
N GLN A 135 -7.83 17.71 16.47
CA GLN A 135 -8.92 17.79 15.49
C GLN A 135 -8.38 17.63 14.06
N ASN A 136 -7.20 18.19 13.79
CA ASN A 136 -6.57 18.14 12.47
C ASN A 136 -5.52 17.02 12.32
N ASN A 137 -5.37 16.11 13.29
CA ASN A 137 -4.35 15.05 13.32
C ASN A 137 -2.95 15.59 12.99
N ARG A 138 -2.53 16.65 13.69
CA ARG A 138 -1.28 17.37 13.39
C ARG A 138 -0.48 17.60 14.66
N ILE A 139 0.83 17.42 14.55
CA ILE A 139 1.79 17.83 15.57
C ILE A 139 2.88 18.68 14.93
N GLN A 140 3.27 19.74 15.63
CA GLN A 140 4.30 20.69 15.21
C GLN A 140 5.40 20.68 16.26
N PHE A 141 6.64 20.44 15.86
CA PHE A 141 7.78 20.38 16.75
C PHE A 141 8.59 21.67 16.68
N TYR A 142 9.16 22.03 17.83
CA TYR A 142 9.94 23.24 18.06
C TYR A 142 11.15 22.88 18.91
N ASP A 143 12.28 23.53 18.65
CA ASP A 143 13.45 23.43 19.50
C ASP A 143 13.15 23.81 20.97
N LEU A 144 13.89 23.19 21.89
CA LEU A 144 13.80 23.54 23.30
C LEU A 144 14.41 24.92 23.54
N ASP A 145 13.66 25.77 24.23
CA ASP A 145 14.20 26.99 24.83
C ASP A 145 14.44 26.80 26.34
N LEU A 146 15.39 27.55 26.89
CA LEU A 146 15.75 27.55 28.31
C LEU A 146 14.54 27.69 29.23
N GLU A 147 13.60 28.56 28.90
CA GLU A 147 12.39 28.74 29.73
C GLU A 147 11.44 27.53 29.62
N SER A 148 11.35 26.88 28.46
CA SER A 148 10.52 25.68 28.28
C SER A 148 11.00 24.50 29.14
N THR A 149 12.32 24.37 29.32
CA THR A 149 12.91 23.30 30.14
C THR A 149 12.61 23.44 31.64
N LYS A 150 12.18 24.61 32.10
CA LYS A 150 11.82 24.84 33.52
C LYS A 150 10.39 24.41 33.83
N ILE A 151 9.60 24.13 32.81
CA ILE A 151 8.21 23.72 32.93
C ILE A 151 8.19 22.21 33.20
N CYS A 152 7.86 21.82 34.42
CA CYS A 152 7.87 20.44 34.88
C CYS A 152 6.49 19.98 35.39
N ASN A 153 6.36 18.67 35.60
CA ASN A 153 5.11 18.02 36.01
C ASN A 153 4.77 18.17 37.50
N ASP A 154 5.66 18.70 38.35
CA ASP A 154 5.43 18.76 39.80
C ASP A 154 4.17 19.57 40.16
N THR A 155 3.87 20.57 39.34
CA THR A 155 2.63 21.35 39.39
C THR A 155 2.16 21.60 37.97
N ALA A 156 0.96 21.12 37.64
CA ALA A 156 0.41 21.25 36.30
C ALA A 156 0.35 22.73 35.87
N PRO A 157 1.06 23.12 34.80
CA PRO A 157 0.98 24.47 34.28
C PRO A 157 -0.39 24.71 33.64
N PHE A 158 -0.83 25.98 33.61
CA PHE A 158 -2.12 26.35 33.05
C PHE A 158 -2.11 27.76 32.47
N PHE A 159 -3.05 28.02 31.56
CA PHE A 159 -3.19 29.34 30.93
C PHE A 159 -4.23 30.20 31.64
N ILE A 160 -3.93 31.50 31.75
CA ILE A 160 -4.92 32.55 31.98
C ILE A 160 -4.81 33.52 30.80
N ALA A 161 -5.87 33.61 29.99
CA ALA A 161 -5.83 34.27 28.69
C ALA A 161 -4.62 33.75 27.87
N ASP A 162 -3.70 34.63 27.48
CA ASP A 162 -2.50 34.27 26.73
C ASP A 162 -1.24 34.08 27.59
N THR A 163 -1.38 34.13 28.92
CA THR A 163 -0.26 33.97 29.86
C THR A 163 -0.24 32.55 30.42
N LEU A 164 0.87 31.85 30.21
CA LEU A 164 1.17 30.58 30.86
C LEU A 164 1.68 30.84 32.28
N LEU A 165 1.06 30.17 33.25
CA LEU A 165 1.51 30.14 34.64
C LEU A 165 2.06 28.76 34.96
N TYR A 166 3.26 28.72 35.51
CA TYR A 166 3.92 27.49 35.93
C TYR A 166 4.66 27.71 37.25
N TYR A 167 4.78 26.67 38.07
CA TYR A 167 5.43 26.78 39.37
C TYR A 167 6.75 26.01 39.34
N THR A 168 7.82 26.70 39.74
CA THR A 168 9.18 26.13 39.81
C THR A 168 9.98 26.89 40.85
N ASN A 169 10.91 26.20 41.52
CA ASN A 169 11.77 26.78 42.56
C ASN A 169 10.99 27.55 43.65
N GLY A 170 9.86 27.00 44.10
CA GLY A 170 9.09 27.59 45.21
C GLY A 170 8.21 28.80 44.86
N ARG A 171 8.08 29.16 43.57
CA ARG A 171 7.30 30.33 43.14
C ARG A 171 6.57 30.11 41.82
N PHE A 172 5.48 30.86 41.63
CA PHE A 172 4.81 30.98 40.33
C PHE A 172 5.61 31.90 39.41
N ASN A 173 5.77 31.47 38.17
CA ASN A 173 6.37 32.21 37.07
C ASN A 173 5.32 32.37 35.97
N ARG A 174 5.48 33.40 35.14
CA ARG A 174 4.54 33.76 34.08
C ARG A 174 5.26 33.97 32.76
N LEU A 175 4.66 33.55 31.66
CA LEU A 175 5.27 33.67 30.33
C LEU A 175 4.21 33.84 29.23
N LEU A 176 4.51 34.64 28.21
CA LEU A 176 3.67 34.82 27.03
C LEU A 176 4.01 33.76 25.97
N ALA A 177 3.44 32.57 26.10
CA ALA A 177 3.85 31.38 25.33
C ALA A 177 3.86 31.56 23.80
N PHE A 178 3.00 32.43 23.26
CA PHE A 178 2.80 32.65 21.82
C PHE A 178 3.82 33.57 21.17
N ARG A 179 4.58 34.35 21.95
CA ARG A 179 5.62 35.24 21.41
C ARG A 179 7.01 34.64 21.48
N ASP A 180 7.26 33.78 22.46
CA ASP A 180 8.61 33.42 22.83
C ASP A 180 9.01 32.00 22.40
N PHE A 181 8.06 31.04 22.32
CA PHE A 181 8.38 29.62 22.08
C PHE A 181 7.88 29.06 20.74
N PHE A 182 6.60 29.27 20.45
CA PHE A 182 5.91 28.54 19.38
C PHE A 182 5.77 29.38 18.10
N THR A 183 6.85 30.05 17.70
CA THR A 183 6.83 31.03 16.60
C THR A 183 6.94 30.38 15.22
N LYS A 184 7.95 29.51 15.03
CA LYS A 184 8.18 28.79 13.77
C LYS A 184 8.49 27.32 14.06
N PRO A 185 7.69 26.37 13.53
CA PRO A 185 7.96 24.96 13.74
C PRO A 185 9.12 24.48 12.88
N ASP A 186 9.96 23.61 13.43
CA ASP A 186 11.04 22.94 12.72
C ASP A 186 10.51 21.81 11.85
N LYS A 187 9.46 21.15 12.34
CA LYS A 187 8.86 19.99 11.70
C LYS A 187 7.37 19.94 11.94
N ILE A 188 6.62 19.58 10.91
CA ILE A 188 5.16 19.38 10.99
C ILE A 188 4.87 17.97 10.51
N GLU A 189 4.18 17.19 11.33
CA GLU A 189 3.83 15.79 11.04
C GLU A 189 2.38 15.48 11.38
N ARG A 190 1.94 14.30 10.93
CA ARG A 190 0.70 13.69 11.42
C ARG A 190 0.97 13.07 12.78
N LEU A 191 0.03 13.21 13.71
CA LEU A 191 0.13 12.59 15.02
C LEU A 191 0.04 11.07 14.91
N TYR A 192 -0.93 10.57 14.15
CA TYR A 192 -1.15 9.14 13.95
C TYR A 192 -1.41 8.76 12.50
N PHE A 193 -1.15 7.49 12.21
CA PHE A 193 -1.45 6.86 10.93
C PHE A 193 -2.66 5.94 11.08
N ASP A 194 -3.69 6.18 10.26
CA ASP A 194 -4.85 5.30 10.14
C ASP A 194 -4.46 4.02 9.37
N GLU A 195 -4.43 2.90 10.09
CA GLU A 195 -4.12 1.58 9.53
C GLU A 195 -5.11 1.18 8.43
N LYS A 196 -6.39 1.57 8.55
CA LYS A 196 -7.43 1.24 7.56
C LYS A 196 -7.18 1.97 6.25
N SER A 197 -6.96 3.28 6.31
CA SER A 197 -6.65 4.07 5.12
C SER A 197 -5.38 3.58 4.42
N LEU A 198 -4.33 3.25 5.20
CA LEU A 198 -3.09 2.71 4.64
C LEU A 198 -3.34 1.37 3.93
N PHE A 199 -4.02 0.43 4.58
CA PHE A 199 -4.34 -0.87 3.98
C PHE A 199 -5.18 -0.73 2.69
N MET A 200 -6.20 0.14 2.71
CA MET A 200 -7.03 0.42 1.53
C MET A 200 -6.19 0.96 0.37
N ASN A 201 -5.31 1.93 0.62
CA ASN A 201 -4.43 2.50 -0.41
C ASN A 201 -3.48 1.45 -0.99
N LEU A 202 -2.84 0.64 -0.14
CA LEU A 202 -1.98 -0.46 -0.60
C LEU A 202 -2.77 -1.49 -1.43
N THR A 203 -4.00 -1.80 -1.02
CA THR A 203 -4.89 -2.71 -1.76
C THR A 203 -5.18 -2.18 -3.16
N TYR A 204 -5.51 -0.89 -3.30
CA TYR A 204 -5.74 -0.28 -4.61
C TYR A 204 -4.50 -0.29 -5.50
N VAL A 205 -3.31 -0.01 -4.95
CA VAL A 205 -2.05 -0.10 -5.70
C VAL A 205 -1.80 -1.54 -6.16
N GLY A 206 -2.06 -2.53 -5.29
CA GLY A 206 -1.97 -3.96 -5.63
C GLY A 206 -2.92 -4.36 -6.77
N LEU A 207 -4.17 -3.92 -6.72
CA LEU A 207 -5.14 -4.19 -7.79
C LEU A 207 -4.76 -3.52 -9.12
N PHE A 208 -4.27 -2.27 -9.07
CA PHE A 208 -3.83 -1.55 -10.26
C PHE A 208 -2.63 -2.23 -10.92
N THR A 209 -1.63 -2.61 -10.13
CA THR A 209 -0.44 -3.34 -10.63
C THR A 209 -0.82 -4.68 -11.25
N PHE A 210 -1.71 -5.44 -10.61
CA PHE A 210 -2.24 -6.68 -11.17
C PHE A 210 -2.97 -6.47 -12.51
N LEU A 211 -3.82 -5.43 -12.59
CA LEU A 211 -4.52 -5.05 -13.83
C LEU A 211 -3.54 -4.76 -14.97
N VAL A 212 -2.50 -3.96 -14.70
CA VAL A 212 -1.48 -3.61 -15.71
C VAL A 212 -0.74 -4.84 -16.21
N ILE A 213 -0.36 -5.76 -15.31
CA ILE A 213 0.31 -7.02 -15.68
C ILE A 213 -0.63 -7.87 -16.54
N SER A 214 -1.90 -8.00 -16.15
CA SER A 214 -2.91 -8.78 -16.87
C SER A 214 -3.18 -8.23 -18.27
N LEU A 215 -3.35 -6.90 -18.40
CA LEU A 215 -3.51 -6.23 -19.70
C LEU A 215 -2.27 -6.38 -20.59
N THR A 216 -1.07 -6.29 -20.00
CA THR A 216 0.18 -6.49 -20.73
C THR A 216 0.28 -7.94 -21.24
N TYR A 217 -0.01 -8.92 -20.38
CA TYR A 217 -0.02 -10.33 -20.74
C TYR A 217 -1.06 -10.64 -21.83
N MET A 218 -2.27 -10.10 -21.71
CA MET A 218 -3.32 -10.22 -22.73
C MET A 218 -2.88 -9.58 -24.06
N GLY A 219 -2.27 -8.39 -24.01
CA GLY A 219 -1.74 -7.71 -25.19
C GLY A 219 -0.65 -8.50 -25.91
N VAL A 220 0.30 -9.07 -25.15
CA VAL A 220 1.34 -9.95 -25.70
C VAL A 220 0.72 -11.20 -26.31
N THR A 221 -0.21 -11.85 -25.62
CA THR A 221 -0.86 -13.08 -26.09
C THR A 221 -1.71 -12.82 -27.34
N ALA A 222 -2.44 -11.70 -27.39
CA ALA A 222 -3.19 -11.29 -28.58
C ALA A 222 -2.27 -11.02 -29.78
N ARG A 223 -1.13 -10.33 -29.59
CA ARG A 223 -0.13 -10.14 -30.65
C ARG A 223 0.43 -11.49 -31.13
N ARG A 224 0.75 -12.39 -30.20
CA ARG A 224 1.23 -13.75 -30.49
C ARG A 224 0.22 -14.58 -31.27
N MET A 225 -1.08 -14.45 -30.98
CA MET A 225 -2.14 -15.16 -31.70
C MET A 225 -2.40 -14.61 -33.10
N ARG A 226 -2.17 -13.31 -33.34
CA ARG A 226 -2.32 -12.69 -34.66
C ARG A 226 -1.22 -13.06 -35.64
N ALA A 227 -0.02 -13.35 -35.16
CA ALA A 227 1.10 -13.70 -36.02
C ALA A 227 1.01 -15.16 -36.53
N PRO A 228 1.37 -15.43 -37.80
CA PRO A 228 1.41 -16.79 -38.33
C PRO A 228 2.45 -17.65 -37.61
N ARG A 229 2.07 -18.85 -37.18
CA ARG A 229 2.94 -19.81 -36.50
C ARG A 229 2.79 -21.19 -37.11
N LEU A 230 3.92 -21.83 -37.39
CA LEU A 230 3.93 -23.23 -37.80
C LEU A 230 3.59 -24.10 -36.59
N VAL A 231 2.64 -25.01 -36.76
CA VAL A 231 2.26 -26.03 -35.78
C VAL A 231 2.21 -27.37 -36.51
N ARG A 232 2.19 -28.49 -35.78
CA ARG A 232 2.13 -29.81 -36.40
C ARG A 232 0.89 -29.91 -37.32
N GLY A 233 1.09 -30.32 -38.57
CA GLY A 233 0.04 -30.45 -39.59
C GLY A 233 -0.50 -29.14 -40.19
N GLY A 234 0.03 -27.95 -39.83
CA GLY A 234 -0.57 -26.71 -40.32
C GLY A 234 0.08 -25.38 -39.89
N VAL A 235 -0.60 -24.29 -40.23
CA VAL A 235 -0.27 -22.92 -39.78
C VAL A 235 -1.43 -22.40 -38.93
N ARG A 236 -1.14 -21.84 -37.76
CA ARG A 236 -2.14 -21.11 -36.95
C ARG A 236 -1.92 -19.61 -37.09
N CYS A 237 -2.97 -18.86 -37.43
CA CYS A 237 -2.92 -17.42 -37.57
C CYS A 237 -4.28 -16.81 -37.20
N ASN A 238 -4.27 -15.77 -36.36
CA ASN A 238 -5.46 -15.10 -35.85
C ASN A 238 -6.48 -16.09 -35.21
N GLY A 239 -5.99 -17.08 -34.47
CA GLY A 239 -6.81 -18.13 -33.84
C GLY A 239 -7.32 -19.22 -34.79
N VAL A 240 -7.17 -19.07 -36.11
CA VAL A 240 -7.62 -20.05 -37.12
C VAL A 240 -6.50 -21.01 -37.50
N PHE A 241 -6.83 -22.30 -37.63
CA PHE A 241 -5.90 -23.34 -38.09
C PHE A 241 -6.07 -23.59 -39.60
N TYR A 242 -4.96 -23.53 -40.33
CA TYR A 242 -4.88 -23.79 -41.75
C TYR A 242 -4.11 -25.11 -41.97
N PRO A 243 -4.78 -26.20 -42.34
CA PRO A 243 -4.11 -27.49 -42.55
C PRO A 243 -3.17 -27.42 -43.76
N LEU A 244 -2.00 -28.06 -43.63
CA LEU A 244 -1.04 -28.23 -44.71
C LEU A 244 -1.09 -29.65 -45.24
N ARG A 245 -0.84 -29.83 -46.53
CA ARG A 245 -0.63 -31.14 -47.14
C ARG A 245 0.72 -31.71 -46.68
N SER A 246 0.89 -33.02 -46.74
CA SER A 246 2.13 -33.69 -46.33
C SER A 246 3.38 -33.14 -47.04
N GLU A 247 3.25 -32.75 -48.31
CA GLU A 247 4.32 -32.13 -49.10
C GLU A 247 4.68 -30.72 -48.61
N GLU A 248 3.66 -29.92 -48.26
CA GLU A 248 3.84 -28.56 -47.77
C GLU A 248 4.47 -28.57 -46.37
N GLU A 249 4.04 -29.51 -45.53
CA GLU A 249 4.62 -29.76 -44.20
C GLU A 249 6.09 -30.21 -44.31
N ALA A 250 6.42 -31.12 -45.25
CA ALA A 250 7.79 -31.56 -45.49
C ALA A 250 8.70 -30.40 -45.96
N ILE A 251 8.24 -29.58 -46.91
CA ILE A 251 8.98 -28.40 -47.38
C ILE A 251 9.20 -27.40 -46.24
N LEU A 252 8.16 -27.08 -45.46
CA LEU A 252 8.27 -26.12 -44.37
C LEU A 252 9.10 -26.64 -43.19
N GLY A 253 9.01 -27.92 -42.87
CA GLY A 253 9.84 -28.57 -41.86
C GLY A 253 11.33 -28.52 -42.22
N LEU A 254 11.67 -28.82 -43.47
CA LEU A 254 13.05 -28.68 -43.97
C LEU A 254 13.51 -27.22 -43.96
N LEU A 255 12.69 -26.29 -44.45
CA LEU A 255 13.06 -24.88 -44.49
C LEU A 255 13.14 -24.22 -43.11
N GLN A 256 12.44 -24.76 -42.10
CA GLN A 256 12.52 -24.32 -40.71
C GLN A 256 13.84 -24.74 -40.05
N SER A 257 14.34 -25.96 -40.34
CA SER A 257 15.63 -26.44 -39.85
C SER A 257 16.80 -25.85 -40.65
N LYS A 258 16.64 -25.74 -41.98
CA LYS A 258 17.63 -25.21 -42.91
C LYS A 258 17.02 -24.06 -43.75
N PRO A 259 17.31 -22.78 -43.44
CA PRO A 259 16.64 -21.62 -44.04
C PRO A 259 16.76 -21.46 -45.56
N SER A 260 17.61 -22.26 -46.20
CA SER A 260 17.77 -22.33 -47.64
C SER A 260 17.93 -23.78 -48.08
N ALA A 261 17.21 -24.20 -49.11
CA ALA A 261 17.31 -25.54 -49.67
C ALA A 261 17.40 -25.52 -51.21
N THR A 262 18.14 -26.46 -51.78
CA THR A 262 18.17 -26.67 -53.24
C THR A 262 16.96 -27.46 -53.71
N THR A 263 16.78 -27.57 -55.04
CA THR A 263 15.70 -28.39 -55.60
C THR A 263 15.80 -29.86 -55.18
N ASP A 264 17.00 -30.42 -55.19
CA ASP A 264 17.23 -31.83 -54.86
C ASP A 264 16.98 -32.10 -53.37
N GLU A 265 17.34 -31.15 -52.50
CA GLU A 265 17.08 -31.25 -51.06
C GLU A 265 15.58 -31.22 -50.74
N LEU A 266 14.80 -30.35 -51.42
CA LEU A 266 13.35 -30.35 -51.28
C LEU A 266 12.74 -31.65 -51.79
N LEU A 267 13.16 -32.12 -52.98
CA LEU A 267 12.65 -33.36 -53.57
C LEU A 267 13.00 -34.57 -52.69
N GLY A 268 14.18 -34.61 -52.07
CA GLY A 268 14.57 -35.67 -51.15
C GLY A 268 13.65 -35.82 -49.93
N GLN A 269 12.88 -34.79 -49.56
CA GLN A 269 11.93 -34.83 -48.45
C GLN A 269 10.47 -35.13 -48.87
N MET A 270 10.12 -34.98 -50.15
CA MET A 270 8.72 -35.02 -50.60
C MET A 270 8.43 -35.87 -51.85
N ALA A 271 9.48 -36.30 -52.57
CA ALA A 271 9.34 -37.08 -53.78
C ALA A 271 8.70 -38.44 -53.48
N ARG A 272 7.88 -38.91 -54.43
CA ARG A 272 7.31 -40.27 -54.39
C ARG A 272 8.00 -41.11 -55.44
N THR A 273 8.42 -42.31 -55.05
CA THR A 273 9.07 -43.30 -55.92
C THR A 273 8.16 -43.77 -57.06
N GLU A 274 6.84 -43.67 -56.88
CA GLU A 274 5.81 -44.04 -57.85
C GLU A 274 5.60 -43.01 -58.98
N LEU A 275 6.20 -41.82 -58.87
CA LEU A 275 5.98 -40.71 -59.80
C LEU A 275 7.26 -40.39 -60.59
N SER A 276 7.09 -39.90 -61.82
CA SER A 276 8.22 -39.44 -62.62
C SER A 276 8.85 -38.16 -62.06
N ASP A 277 10.10 -37.88 -62.42
CA ASP A 277 10.81 -36.67 -61.99
C ASP A 277 10.05 -35.39 -62.35
N SER A 278 9.40 -35.37 -63.52
CA SER A 278 8.58 -34.24 -63.95
C SER A 278 7.34 -34.06 -63.07
N GLN A 279 6.68 -35.15 -62.67
CA GLN A 279 5.53 -35.13 -61.76
C GLN A 279 5.93 -34.68 -60.35
N ASN A 280 7.06 -35.16 -59.82
CA ASN A 280 7.59 -34.76 -58.52
C ASN A 280 8.02 -33.28 -58.51
N ASN A 281 8.65 -32.80 -59.59
CA ASN A 281 9.02 -31.40 -59.73
C ASN A 281 7.79 -30.48 -59.80
N LYS A 282 6.72 -30.89 -60.52
CA LYS A 282 5.45 -30.15 -60.55
C LYS A 282 4.81 -30.06 -59.16
N ARG A 283 4.73 -31.17 -58.43
CA ARG A 283 4.20 -31.22 -57.04
C ARG A 283 4.93 -30.26 -56.10
N LYS A 284 6.27 -30.24 -56.14
CA LYS A 284 7.09 -29.28 -55.40
C LYS A 284 6.73 -27.83 -55.72
N VAL A 285 6.63 -27.49 -57.01
CA VAL A 285 6.28 -26.13 -57.45
C VAL A 285 4.88 -25.75 -56.96
N ASP A 286 3.90 -26.65 -57.11
CA ASP A 286 2.52 -26.43 -56.66
C ASP A 286 2.43 -26.24 -55.14
N ALA A 287 3.19 -27.01 -54.36
CA ALA A 287 3.27 -26.87 -52.91
C ALA A 287 3.88 -25.52 -52.49
N VAL A 288 4.98 -25.08 -53.12
CA VAL A 288 5.58 -23.76 -52.85
C VAL A 288 4.62 -22.62 -53.20
N ILE A 289 3.90 -22.73 -54.32
CA ILE A 289 2.86 -21.75 -54.72
C ILE A 289 1.73 -21.72 -53.70
N SER A 290 1.24 -22.89 -53.27
CA SER A 290 0.17 -23.03 -52.28
C SER A 290 0.54 -22.40 -50.94
N ILE A 291 1.74 -22.70 -50.42
CA ILE A 291 2.30 -22.07 -49.22
C ILE A 291 2.34 -20.54 -49.37
N ASN A 292 2.90 -20.04 -50.48
CA ASN A 292 3.00 -18.60 -50.69
C ASN A 292 1.64 -17.92 -50.84
N LYS A 293 0.65 -18.59 -51.44
CA LYS A 293 -0.73 -18.10 -51.53
C LYS A 293 -1.39 -18.01 -50.16
N LEU A 294 -1.19 -19.02 -49.31
CA LEU A 294 -1.66 -19.01 -47.92
C LEU A 294 -1.04 -17.84 -47.16
N PHE A 295 0.27 -17.69 -47.19
CA PHE A 295 0.98 -16.60 -46.49
C PHE A 295 0.67 -15.21 -47.06
N LYS A 296 0.42 -15.09 -48.37
CA LYS A 296 -0.07 -13.85 -48.97
C LYS A 296 -1.46 -13.48 -48.43
N LYS A 297 -2.32 -14.46 -48.17
CA LYS A 297 -3.65 -14.24 -47.58
C LYS A 297 -3.58 -13.86 -46.09
N ILE A 298 -2.76 -14.55 -45.30
CA ILE A 298 -2.76 -14.39 -43.83
C ILE A 298 -1.76 -13.35 -43.30
N ALA A 299 -0.71 -13.03 -44.07
CA ALA A 299 0.38 -12.14 -43.65
C ALA A 299 0.73 -11.07 -44.69
N ASN A 300 -0.01 -10.97 -45.79
CA ASN A 300 0.24 -10.08 -46.94
C ASN A 300 1.67 -10.18 -47.54
N ASN A 301 2.39 -11.27 -47.26
CA ASN A 301 3.76 -11.49 -47.71
C ASN A 301 3.95 -12.95 -48.14
N THR A 302 4.89 -13.22 -49.04
CA THR A 302 5.25 -14.60 -49.41
C THR A 302 6.25 -15.15 -48.42
N LEU A 303 6.07 -16.39 -47.99
CA LEU A 303 6.94 -17.04 -47.00
C LEU A 303 8.24 -17.56 -47.64
N ILE A 304 8.16 -18.12 -48.84
CA ILE A 304 9.29 -18.73 -49.55
C ILE A 304 9.69 -17.81 -50.71
N LYS A 305 10.95 -17.38 -50.73
CA LYS A 305 11.56 -16.68 -51.87
C LYS A 305 12.33 -17.67 -52.72
N VAL A 306 12.09 -17.68 -54.03
CA VAL A 306 12.83 -18.52 -54.99
C VAL A 306 13.84 -17.64 -55.72
N SER A 307 15.09 -18.09 -55.80
CA SER A 307 16.15 -17.47 -56.61
C SER A 307 16.83 -18.52 -57.48
N LYS A 308 17.42 -18.11 -58.60
CA LYS A 308 18.35 -18.97 -59.33
C LYS A 308 19.65 -19.08 -58.55
N ASP A 309 20.27 -20.24 -58.59
CA ASP A 309 21.60 -20.44 -58.03
C ASP A 309 22.64 -19.61 -58.83
N THR A 310 23.59 -19.04 -58.12
CA THR A 310 24.70 -18.25 -58.66
C THR A 310 25.76 -19.12 -59.32
N THR A 311 25.90 -20.38 -58.87
CA THR A 311 26.87 -21.36 -59.42
C THR A 311 26.30 -22.14 -60.60
N ASP A 312 25.07 -22.67 -60.51
CA ASP A 312 24.35 -23.26 -61.64
C ASP A 312 23.02 -22.55 -61.89
N LYS A 313 22.95 -21.70 -62.93
CA LYS A 313 21.73 -20.96 -63.29
C LYS A 313 20.53 -21.85 -63.66
N ARG A 314 20.71 -23.16 -63.81
CA ARG A 314 19.65 -24.16 -64.04
C ARG A 314 18.97 -24.58 -62.75
N GLN A 315 19.62 -24.40 -61.59
CA GLN A 315 19.07 -24.77 -60.28
C GLN A 315 18.39 -23.59 -59.59
N HIS A 316 17.37 -23.90 -58.79
CA HIS A 316 16.66 -22.94 -57.94
C HIS A 316 16.96 -23.20 -56.47
N ILE A 317 17.20 -22.13 -55.72
CA ILE A 317 17.34 -22.11 -54.26
C ILE A 317 16.09 -21.49 -53.65
N TYR A 318 15.56 -22.15 -52.64
CA TYR A 318 14.36 -21.77 -51.91
C TYR A 318 14.75 -21.24 -50.53
N TYR A 319 14.38 -20.00 -50.22
CA TYR A 319 14.73 -19.32 -48.96
C TYR A 319 13.49 -19.07 -48.11
N LEU A 320 13.59 -19.36 -46.81
CA LEU A 320 12.56 -19.04 -45.83
C LEU A 320 12.68 -17.60 -45.33
N LYS A 321 11.61 -16.80 -45.48
CA LYS A 321 11.53 -15.46 -44.87
C LYS A 321 11.10 -15.55 -43.42
N ARG A 322 12.07 -15.55 -42.51
CA ARG A 322 11.83 -15.67 -41.05
C ARG A 322 10.95 -14.56 -40.47
N ASN A 323 10.97 -13.35 -41.04
CA ASN A 323 10.13 -12.23 -40.58
C ASN A 323 8.62 -12.39 -40.86
N VAL A 324 8.22 -13.44 -41.58
CA VAL A 324 6.83 -13.76 -41.89
C VAL A 324 6.24 -14.75 -40.86
N LEU A 325 7.09 -15.41 -40.05
CA LEU A 325 6.70 -16.32 -38.97
C LEU A 325 7.04 -15.70 -37.60
N SER A 326 6.20 -15.95 -36.59
CA SER A 326 6.45 -15.56 -35.18
C SER A 326 7.15 -16.64 -34.37
#